data_AF-A0A554LTR3-F1
#
_entry.id   AF-A0A554LTR3-F1
#
_cell.length_a   1.000
_cell.length_b   1.000
_cell.length_c   1.000
_cell.angle_alpha   90.00
_cell.angle_beta   90.00
_cell.angle_gamma   90.00
#
_symmetry.space_group_name_H-M   'P 1'
#
loop_
_entity.id
_entity.type
_entity.pdbx_description
1 polymer ?
#
loop_
_entity_poly.entity_id
_entity_poly.type
_entity_poly.pdbx_seq_one_letter_code
_entity_poly.pdbx_strand_id
1 'polypeptide(L)'
;MADKNNKIGIAALPTILILGSIIIDVVIVMTLGMNLLVNSGYGVRLSNEALAAAKAGAQDGMLRVSRDKNFNSNYQLTVGSRTVDVVVCKDLPECGGVGKYKISSTATALTKKKKIEVILVVDPITGVVQLQSLKEVAL
;
A
#
# COMPACT_ATOMS: atom_id res chain seq x y z
N MET A 1 -12.36 36.29 -69.08
CA MET A 1 -11.40 35.22 -68.79
C MET A 1 -10.99 35.37 -67.33
N ALA A 2 -11.64 34.63 -66.43
CA ALA A 2 -11.48 34.79 -64.99
C ALA A 2 -10.35 33.91 -64.45
N ASP A 3 -9.58 34.52 -63.56
CA ASP A 3 -8.24 34.17 -63.10
C ASP A 3 -8.24 33.17 -61.93
N LYS A 4 -7.61 32.01 -62.17
CA LYS A 4 -6.57 31.36 -61.35
C LYS A 4 -6.49 31.71 -59.85
N ASN A 5 -7.33 31.12 -58.98
CA ASN A 5 -7.08 31.18 -57.52
C ASN A 5 -7.61 30.01 -56.66
N ASN A 6 -7.72 28.78 -57.20
CA ASN A 6 -8.30 27.65 -56.45
C ASN A 6 -7.31 26.52 -56.06
N LYS A 7 -5.99 26.77 -56.14
CA LYS A 7 -4.96 25.75 -55.82
C LYS A 7 -4.38 25.86 -54.41
N ILE A 8 -4.73 26.91 -53.65
CA ILE A 8 -4.16 27.20 -52.32
C ILE A 8 -4.92 26.48 -51.19
N GLY A 9 -6.21 26.15 -51.39
CA GLY A 9 -7.02 25.44 -50.39
C GLY A 9 -6.76 23.93 -50.30
N ILE A 10 -6.38 23.26 -51.40
CA ILE A 10 -6.20 21.80 -51.44
C ILE A 10 -4.87 21.38 -50.78
N ALA A 11 -3.83 22.22 -50.87
CA ALA A 11 -2.53 21.94 -50.27
C ALA A 11 -2.47 22.22 -48.75
N ALA A 12 -3.34 23.09 -48.23
CA ALA A 12 -3.39 23.43 -46.81
C ALA A 12 -4.00 22.32 -45.93
N LEU A 13 -4.91 21.52 -46.50
CA LEU A 13 -5.59 20.44 -45.79
C LEU A 13 -4.62 19.37 -45.24
N PRO A 14 -3.72 18.76 -46.03
CA PRO A 14 -2.78 17.77 -45.51
C PRO A 14 -1.79 18.37 -44.50
N THR A 15 -1.36 19.62 -44.69
CA THR A 15 -0.47 20.29 -43.73
C THR A 15 -1.13 20.53 -42.38
N ILE A 16 -2.39 20.95 -42.36
CA ILE A 16 -3.15 21.16 -41.12
C ILE A 16 -3.41 19.81 -40.44
N LEU A 17 -3.67 18.75 -41.21
CA LEU A 17 -3.87 17.41 -40.67
C LEU A 17 -2.61 16.89 -39.95
N ILE A 18 -1.44 17.07 -40.58
CA ILE A 18 -0.14 16.66 -40.01
C ILE A 18 0.18 17.48 -38.75
N LEU A 19 -0.04 18.80 -38.79
CA LEU A 19 0.19 19.64 -37.61
C LEU A 19 -0.78 19.30 -36.48
N GLY A 20 -2.04 19.01 -36.81
CA GLY A 20 -3.06 18.58 -35.85
C GLY A 20 -2.72 17.26 -35.17
N SER A 21 -2.25 16.26 -35.92
CA SER A 21 -1.87 14.97 -35.34
C SER A 21 -0.70 15.10 -34.38
N ILE A 22 0.31 15.91 -34.73
CA ILE A 22 1.47 16.16 -33.86
C ILE A 22 1.02 16.79 -32.53
N ILE A 23 0.11 17.76 -32.57
CA ILE A 23 -0.39 18.41 -31.34
C ILE A 23 -1.14 17.40 -30.46
N ILE A 24 -1.98 16.57 -31.06
CA ILE A 24 -2.74 15.53 -30.34
C ILE A 24 -1.78 14.52 -29.68
N ASP A 25 -0.77 14.05 -30.42
CA ASP A 25 0.21 13.10 -29.91
C ASP A 25 0.98 13.67 -28.70
N VAL A 26 1.38 14.94 -28.77
CA VAL A 26 2.07 15.61 -27.65
C VAL A 26 1.18 15.66 -26.41
N VAL A 27 -0.11 15.97 -26.57
CA VAL A 27 -1.06 16.02 -25.43
C VAL A 27 -1.27 14.63 -24.83
N ILE A 28 -1.39 13.58 -25.65
CA ILE A 28 -1.55 12.20 -25.19
C ILE A 28 -0.31 11.75 -24.41
N VAL A 29 0.89 12.01 -24.94
CA VAL A 29 2.15 11.63 -24.28
C VAL A 29 2.32 12.35 -22.94
N MET A 30 2.01 13.66 -22.88
CA MET A 30 2.11 14.42 -21.63
C MET A 30 1.13 13.93 -20.57
N THR A 31 -0.13 13.71 -20.94
CA THR A 31 -1.18 13.28 -20.00
C THR A 31 -0.92 11.87 -19.47
N LEU A 32 -0.58 10.92 -20.35
CA LEU A 32 -0.21 9.57 -19.95
C LEU A 32 1.08 9.56 -19.12
N GLY A 33 2.09 10.33 -19.52
CA GLY A 33 3.36 10.45 -18.79
C GLY A 33 3.16 10.98 -17.37
N MET A 34 2.39 12.04 -17.19
CA MET A 34 2.09 12.57 -15.85
C MET A 34 1.27 11.59 -15.02
N ASN A 35 0.26 10.94 -15.60
CA ASN A 35 -0.53 9.96 -14.86
C ASN A 35 0.33 8.79 -14.37
N LEU A 36 1.26 8.31 -15.20
CA LEU A 36 2.20 7.25 -14.81
C LEU A 36 3.18 7.70 -13.72
N LEU A 37 3.72 8.92 -13.80
CA LEU A 37 4.63 9.46 -12.78
C LEU A 37 3.93 9.68 -11.43
N VAL A 38 2.74 10.25 -11.44
CA VAL A 38 1.92 10.44 -10.24
C VAL A 38 1.55 9.07 -9.66
N ASN A 39 1.03 8.15 -10.47
CA ASN A 39 0.56 6.88 -9.92
C ASN A 39 1.71 5.98 -9.41
N SER A 40 2.89 6.03 -10.06
CA SER A 40 4.06 5.25 -9.64
C SER A 40 4.67 5.76 -8.33
N GLY A 41 4.90 7.08 -8.21
CA GLY A 41 5.49 7.67 -7.00
C GLY A 41 4.55 7.64 -5.80
N TYR A 42 3.27 7.97 -5.99
CA TYR A 42 2.29 7.95 -4.91
C TYR A 42 1.98 6.52 -4.46
N GLY A 43 1.96 5.55 -5.36
CA GLY A 43 1.73 4.13 -5.03
C GLY A 43 2.82 3.56 -4.11
N VAL A 44 4.09 3.87 -4.36
CA VAL A 44 5.22 3.45 -3.51
C VAL A 44 5.14 4.11 -2.13
N ARG A 45 4.85 5.42 -2.09
CA ARG A 45 4.68 6.15 -0.83
C ARG A 45 3.55 5.57 0.02
N LEU A 46 2.38 5.32 -0.59
CA LEU A 46 1.23 4.69 0.05
C LEU A 46 1.55 3.30 0.58
N SER A 47 2.29 2.50 -0.19
CA SER A 47 2.75 1.17 0.24
C SER A 47 3.70 1.25 1.45
N ASN A 48 4.64 2.19 1.44
CA ASN A 48 5.56 2.40 2.56
C ASN A 48 4.85 2.93 3.80
N GLU A 49 3.86 3.80 3.63
CA GLU A 49 3.05 4.33 4.71
C GLU A 49 2.19 3.24 5.36
N ALA A 50 1.54 2.39 4.55
CA ALA A 50 0.85 1.20 5.03
C ALA A 50 1.82 0.26 5.78
N LEU A 51 3.03 0.05 5.26
CA LEU A 51 4.01 -0.79 5.93
C LEU A 51 4.43 -0.22 7.29
N ALA A 52 4.70 1.09 7.35
CA ALA A 52 5.06 1.77 8.59
C ALA A 52 3.92 1.70 9.63
N ALA A 53 2.68 1.92 9.19
CA ALA A 53 1.50 1.80 10.06
C ALA A 53 1.30 0.35 10.55
N ALA A 54 1.50 -0.66 9.69
CA ALA A 54 1.42 -2.06 10.08
C ALA A 54 2.50 -2.42 11.12
N LYS A 55 3.72 -1.89 10.98
CA LYS A 55 4.81 -2.06 11.95
C LYS A 55 4.45 -1.46 13.31
N ALA A 56 3.88 -0.25 13.31
CA ALA A 56 3.43 0.40 14.53
C ALA A 56 2.33 -0.43 15.24
N GLY A 57 1.34 -0.95 14.49
CA GLY A 57 0.32 -1.83 15.06
C GLY A 57 0.87 -3.16 15.60
N ALA A 58 1.87 -3.75 14.93
CA ALA A 58 2.54 -4.94 15.42
C ALA A 58 3.31 -4.66 16.73
N GLN A 59 4.00 -3.52 16.82
CA GLN A 59 4.70 -3.10 18.04
C GLN A 59 3.74 -2.81 19.20
N ASP A 60 2.60 -2.17 18.94
CA ASP A 60 1.55 -1.96 19.96
C ASP A 60 0.98 -3.30 20.44
N GLY A 61 0.73 -4.24 19.51
CA GLY A 61 0.34 -5.61 19.85
C GLY A 61 1.35 -6.33 20.73
N MET A 62 2.64 -6.23 20.42
CA MET A 62 3.71 -6.80 21.24
C MET A 62 3.75 -6.19 22.64
N LEU A 63 3.59 -4.87 22.74
CA LEU A 63 3.55 -4.17 24.02
C LEU A 63 2.34 -4.59 24.86
N ARG A 64 1.17 -4.75 24.24
CA ARG A 64 -0.04 -5.23 24.94
C ARG A 64 0.12 -6.65 25.44
N VAL A 65 0.65 -7.56 24.62
CA VAL A 65 0.96 -8.95 25.04
C VAL A 65 1.99 -8.98 26.16
N SER A 66 2.98 -8.08 26.14
CA SER A 66 3.97 -7.98 27.21
C SER A 66 3.38 -7.45 28.53
N ARG A 67 2.35 -6.61 28.47
CA ARG A 67 1.67 -6.06 29.66
C ARG A 67 0.64 -7.03 30.20
N ASP A 68 -0.13 -7.64 29.32
CA ASP A 68 -1.14 -8.64 29.64
C ASP A 68 -0.85 -9.93 28.86
N LYS A 69 -0.28 -10.91 29.58
CA LYS A 69 0.03 -12.23 29.04
C LYS A 69 -1.23 -13.02 28.68
N ASN A 70 -2.43 -12.58 29.06
CA ASN A 70 -3.67 -13.24 28.63
C ASN A 70 -4.40 -12.45 27.54
N PHE A 71 -3.75 -11.44 26.95
CA PHE A 71 -4.34 -10.65 25.88
C PHE A 71 -4.61 -11.50 24.64
N ASN A 72 -5.89 -11.63 24.30
CA ASN A 72 -6.40 -12.35 23.13
C ASN A 72 -7.62 -11.58 22.59
N SER A 73 -7.38 -10.60 21.75
CA SER A 73 -8.43 -9.71 21.24
C SER A 73 -8.01 -9.07 19.93
N ASN A 74 -9.03 -8.62 19.18
CA ASN A 74 -8.88 -7.89 17.93
C ASN A 74 -9.24 -6.43 18.19
N TYR A 75 -8.43 -5.52 17.68
CA TYR A 75 -8.69 -4.10 17.85
C TYR A 75 -8.19 -3.31 16.64
N GLN A 76 -8.79 -2.13 16.47
CA GLN A 76 -8.34 -1.17 15.48
C GLN A 76 -7.54 -0.07 16.15
N LEU A 77 -6.46 0.33 15.48
CA LEU A 77 -5.63 1.46 15.85
C LEU A 77 -5.54 2.41 14.66
N THR A 78 -5.60 3.70 14.92
CA THR A 78 -5.32 4.72 13.90
C THR A 78 -3.91 5.26 14.11
N VAL A 79 -3.07 5.13 13.09
CA VAL A 79 -1.70 5.67 13.09
C VAL A 79 -1.64 6.79 12.06
N GLY A 80 -1.64 8.04 12.54
CA GLY A 80 -1.78 9.22 11.69
C GLY A 80 -3.15 9.26 11.02
N SER A 81 -3.18 9.12 9.69
CA SER A 81 -4.41 9.09 8.87
C SER A 81 -4.78 7.67 8.39
N ARG A 82 -4.06 6.64 8.87
CA ARG A 82 -4.19 5.25 8.41
C ARG A 82 -4.80 4.36 9.47
N THR A 83 -5.69 3.47 9.05
CA THR A 83 -6.32 2.47 9.92
C THR A 83 -5.50 1.19 9.89
N VAL A 84 -5.30 0.61 11.08
CA VAL A 84 -4.57 -0.62 11.31
C VAL A 84 -5.45 -1.58 12.11
N ASP A 85 -5.73 -2.74 11.54
CA ASP A 85 -6.41 -3.85 12.17
C ASP A 85 -5.39 -4.79 12.81
N VAL A 86 -5.39 -4.87 14.13
CA VAL A 86 -4.51 -5.77 14.89
C VAL A 86 -5.32 -6.93 15.44
N VAL A 87 -4.92 -8.14 15.09
CA VAL A 87 -5.50 -9.40 15.55
C VAL A 87 -4.44 -10.11 16.37
N VAL A 88 -4.72 -10.31 17.66
CA VAL A 88 -3.86 -11.10 18.55
C VAL A 88 -4.55 -12.40 18.86
N CYS A 89 -3.86 -13.51 18.61
CA CYS A 89 -4.38 -14.83 18.91
C CYS A 89 -3.36 -15.67 19.69
N LYS A 90 -3.87 -16.52 20.60
CA LYS A 90 -3.10 -17.27 21.59
C LYS A 90 -3.49 -18.76 21.56
N ASP A 91 -2.53 -19.65 21.80
CA ASP A 91 -2.70 -21.09 22.08
C ASP A 91 -3.44 -21.92 21.01
N LEU A 92 -3.66 -21.37 19.82
CA LEU A 92 -4.27 -22.06 18.68
C LEU A 92 -3.18 -22.57 17.71
N PRO A 93 -3.42 -23.67 16.97
CA PRO A 93 -2.49 -24.14 15.96
C PRO A 93 -2.23 -23.08 14.87
N GLU A 94 -3.24 -22.29 14.51
CA GLU A 94 -3.14 -21.17 13.57
C GLU A 94 -2.27 -20.01 14.09
N CYS A 95 -2.03 -19.97 15.41
CA CYS A 95 -1.26 -18.95 16.13
C CYS A 95 0.16 -19.41 16.50
N GLY A 96 0.57 -20.59 16.03
CA GLY A 96 1.90 -21.15 16.25
C GLY A 96 1.97 -22.24 17.32
N GLY A 97 0.84 -22.58 17.95
CA GLY A 97 0.73 -23.65 18.95
C GLY A 97 0.64 -23.14 20.39
N VAL A 98 0.62 -24.07 21.34
CA VAL A 98 0.50 -23.81 22.78
C VAL A 98 1.70 -23.00 23.29
N GLY A 99 1.45 -21.96 24.07
CA GLY A 99 2.48 -21.05 24.61
C GLY A 99 2.98 -19.99 23.61
N LYS A 100 2.31 -19.86 22.45
CA LYS A 100 2.67 -18.88 21.42
C LYS A 100 1.53 -17.90 21.15
N TYR A 101 1.94 -16.70 20.74
CA TYR A 101 1.06 -15.60 20.37
C TYR A 101 1.38 -15.23 18.94
N LYS A 102 0.34 -15.15 18.12
CA LYS A 102 0.45 -14.60 16.78
C LYS A 102 -0.25 -13.25 16.76
N ILE A 103 0.52 -12.21 16.42
CA ILE A 103 0.03 -10.86 16.22
C ILE A 103 0.02 -10.63 14.72
N SER A 104 -1.16 -10.41 14.16
CA SER A 104 -1.35 -10.05 12.76
C SER A 104 -1.81 -8.60 12.70
N SER A 105 -0.95 -7.71 12.19
CA SER A 105 -1.24 -6.29 12.01
C SER A 105 -1.42 -6.00 10.53
N THR A 106 -2.61 -5.56 10.16
CA THR A 106 -2.98 -5.23 8.78
C THR A 106 -3.27 -3.73 8.68
N ALA A 107 -2.48 -3.01 7.91
CA ALA A 107 -2.71 -1.58 7.68
C ALA A 107 -3.20 -1.32 6.27
N THR A 108 -4.10 -0.33 6.15
CA THR A 108 -4.67 0.10 4.87
C THR A 108 -4.34 1.57 4.60
N ALA A 109 -3.72 1.85 3.45
CA ALA A 109 -3.49 3.19 2.93
C ALA A 109 -4.13 3.34 1.54
N LEU A 110 -5.33 3.94 1.49
CA LEU A 110 -6.20 4.02 0.30
C LEU A 110 -6.39 2.64 -0.35
N THR A 111 -5.66 2.37 -1.44
CA THR A 111 -5.76 1.17 -2.28
C THR A 111 -4.67 0.14 -1.98
N LYS A 112 -3.72 0.48 -1.09
CA LYS A 112 -2.61 -0.41 -0.71
C LYS A 112 -2.85 -0.96 0.68
N LYS A 113 -2.67 -2.28 0.83
CA LYS A 113 -2.73 -2.98 2.11
C LYS A 113 -1.41 -3.67 2.37
N LYS A 114 -0.99 -3.66 3.63
CA LYS A 114 0.23 -4.34 4.10
C LYS A 114 -0.06 -5.09 5.38
N LYS A 115 0.42 -6.33 5.47
CA LYS A 115 0.25 -7.18 6.66
C LYS A 115 1.61 -7.57 7.22
N ILE A 116 1.72 -7.46 8.53
CA ILE A 116 2.86 -7.97 9.29
C ILE A 116 2.35 -9.02 10.25
N GLU A 117 2.98 -10.19 10.23
CA GLU A 117 2.76 -11.25 11.18
C GLU A 117 3.97 -11.37 12.11
N VAL A 118 3.70 -11.39 13.40
CA VAL A 118 4.69 -11.59 14.46
C VAL A 118 4.28 -12.81 15.27
N ILE A 119 5.24 -13.72 15.49
CA ILE A 119 5.06 -14.85 16.39
C ILE A 119 5.95 -14.61 17.61
N LEU A 120 5.31 -14.55 18.77
CA LEU A 120 5.96 -14.45 20.07
C LEU A 120 5.84 -15.78 20.80
N VAL A 121 6.89 -16.16 21.51
CA VAL A 121 6.87 -17.26 22.47
C VAL A 121 6.92 -16.63 23.85
N VAL A 122 5.99 -17.01 24.72
CA VAL A 122 5.98 -16.55 26.11
C VAL A 122 6.37 -17.72 26.99
N ASP A 123 7.46 -17.57 27.73
CA ASP A 123 7.86 -18.55 28.71
C ASP A 123 6.87 -18.53 29.90
N PRO A 124 6.22 -19.66 30.23
CA PRO A 124 5.21 -19.72 31.28
C PRO A 124 5.77 -19.53 32.69
N ILE A 125 7.09 -19.71 32.89
CA ILE A 125 7.74 -19.64 34.21
C ILE A 125 8.38 -18.26 34.42
N THR A 126 9.15 -17.79 33.44
CA THR A 126 9.86 -16.50 33.54
C THR A 126 8.99 -15.34 33.08
N GLY A 127 7.95 -15.61 32.29
CA GLY A 127 7.10 -14.58 31.74
C GLY A 127 7.78 -13.72 30.66
N VAL A 128 8.95 -14.13 30.20
CA VAL A 128 9.72 -13.42 29.19
C VAL A 128 9.08 -13.65 27.83
N VAL A 129 8.84 -12.55 27.11
CA VAL A 129 8.32 -12.57 25.75
C VAL A 129 9.50 -12.59 24.79
N GLN A 130 9.66 -13.67 24.04
CA GLN A 130 10.69 -13.80 23.02
C GLN A 130 10.10 -13.68 21.62
N LEU A 131 10.73 -12.86 20.78
CA LEU A 131 10.38 -12.74 19.38
C LEU A 131 10.90 -13.96 18.62
N GLN A 132 10.00 -14.82 18.14
CA GLN A 132 10.39 -15.99 17.35
C GLN A 132 10.44 -15.66 15.86
N SER A 133 9.51 -14.85 15.36
CA SER A 133 9.47 -14.47 13.95
C SER A 133 8.76 -13.13 13.76
N LEU A 134 9.29 -12.31 12.85
CA LEU A 134 8.64 -11.11 12.33
C LEU A 134 8.74 -11.17 10.81
N LYS A 135 7.60 -11.24 10.13
CA LYS A 135 7.56 -11.36 8.68
C LYS A 135 6.47 -10.47 8.08
N GLU A 136 6.81 -9.80 6.98
CA GLU A 136 5.83 -9.19 6.10
C GLU A 136 5.14 -10.28 5.26
N VAL A 137 3.82 -10.31 5.30
CA VAL A 137 3.01 -11.27 4.56
C VAL A 137 2.27 -10.51 3.46
N ALA A 138 2.38 -10.97 2.22
CA ALA A 138 1.62 -10.42 1.12
C ALA A 138 0.13 -10.76 1.30
N LEU A 139 -0.74 -9.77 1.06
CA LEU A 139 -2.19 -9.88 1.04
C LEU A 139 -2.70 -10.08 -0.37
#